data_AF-A0A356LAT5-F1
#
_entry.id   AF-A0A356LAT5-F1
#
_cell.length_a   1.000
_cell.length_b   1.000
_cell.length_c   1.000
_cell.angle_alpha   90.00
_cell.angle_beta   90.00
_cell.angle_gamma   90.00
#
_symmetry.space_group_name_H-M   'P 1'
#
loop_
_entity.id
_entity.type
_entity.pdbx_description
1 polymer ?
#
loop_
_entity_poly.entity_id
_entity_poly.type
_entity_poly.pdbx_seq_one_letter_code
_entity_poly.pdbx_strand_id
1 'polypeptide(L)'
;MNYKTFYRLSLSVPVLVPLLFYLLSLSNAPDKFSNLLMASLTFGGIQYLFFAAVMVYLIGRLGSLREIKILFWCSPLIYIIFATIGWHVFDAWMYLKSMKQMSVDDVFGPLLFFSIFGSLFGYIYCLIIEMLFQIFKAHGGIAKDS
;
A
#
# COMPACT_ATOMS: atom_id res chain seq x y z
N MET A 1 11.66 16.43 11.54
CA MET A 1 10.39 15.67 11.45
C MET A 1 10.40 14.60 12.54
N ASN A 2 9.26 14.18 13.11
CA ASN A 2 9.27 13.05 14.03
C ASN A 2 9.09 11.70 13.34
N TYR A 3 9.38 10.60 14.03
CA TYR A 3 9.31 9.27 13.42
C TYR A 3 7.89 8.91 12.98
N LYS A 4 6.86 9.32 13.72
CA LYS A 4 5.45 9.07 13.35
C LYS A 4 5.10 9.71 12.01
N THR A 5 5.53 10.95 11.81
CA THR A 5 5.28 11.69 10.57
C THR A 5 6.02 11.06 9.41
N PHE A 6 7.26 10.59 9.61
CA PHE A 6 8.01 9.87 8.58
C PHE A 6 7.24 8.66 8.05
N TYR A 7 6.82 7.74 8.94
CA TYR A 7 6.11 6.52 8.53
C TYR A 7 4.69 6.80 7.98
N ARG A 8 4.05 7.89 8.39
CA ARG A 8 2.77 8.33 7.79
C ARG A 8 2.96 8.85 6.37
N LEU A 9 3.99 9.65 6.15
CA LEU A 9 4.31 10.18 4.82
C LEU A 9 4.76 9.07 3.87
N SER A 10 5.48 8.05 4.36
CA SER A 10 5.86 6.92 3.51
C SER A 10 4.63 6.25 2.91
N LEU A 11 3.55 6.06 3.68
CA LEU A 11 2.29 5.49 3.16
C LEU A 11 1.64 6.30 2.04
N SER A 12 2.05 7.55 1.81
CA SER A 12 1.57 8.34 0.66
C SER A 12 2.36 8.04 -0.62
N VAL A 13 3.58 7.52 -0.52
CA VAL A 13 4.48 7.28 -1.66
C VAL A 13 3.87 6.37 -2.73
N PRO A 14 3.25 5.22 -2.39
CA PRO A 14 2.66 4.35 -3.40
C PRO A 14 1.46 4.96 -4.15
N VAL A 15 0.89 6.06 -3.66
CA VAL A 15 -0.15 6.83 -4.37
C VAL A 15 0.46 7.98 -5.15
N LEU A 16 1.34 8.74 -4.50
CA LEU A 16 1.94 9.95 -5.07
C LEU A 16 2.86 9.64 -6.25
N VAL A 17 3.65 8.56 -6.18
CA VAL A 17 4.58 8.22 -7.26
C VAL A 17 3.84 7.91 -8.56
N PRO A 18 2.86 6.98 -8.59
CA PRO A 18 2.02 6.77 -9.76
C PRO A 18 1.35 8.04 -10.28
N LEU A 19 0.82 8.87 -9.37
CA LEU A 19 0.14 10.11 -9.74
C LEU A 19 1.09 11.11 -10.41
N LEU A 20 2.30 11.28 -9.88
CA LEU A 20 3.33 12.13 -10.48
C LEU A 20 3.74 11.62 -11.87
N PHE A 21 3.97 10.30 -12.01
CA PHE A 21 4.26 9.72 -13.32
C PHE A 21 3.13 9.92 -14.32
N TYR A 22 1.88 9.79 -13.88
CA TYR A 22 0.72 10.06 -14.72
C TYR A 22 0.67 11.53 -15.18
N LEU A 23 0.85 12.48 -14.26
CA LEU A 23 0.86 13.91 -14.57
C LEU A 23 1.99 14.28 -15.54
N LEU A 24 3.17 13.69 -15.39
CA LEU A 24 4.32 13.89 -16.28
C LEU A 24 4.15 13.20 -17.64
N SER A 25 3.38 12.11 -17.71
CA SER A 25 3.09 11.39 -18.96
C SER A 25 2.01 12.10 -19.78
N LEU A 26 1.04 12.77 -19.13
CA LEU A 26 0.02 13.58 -19.82
C LEU A 26 0.63 14.68 -20.70
N SER A 27 1.79 15.22 -20.32
CA SER A 27 2.50 16.22 -21.12
C SER A 27 3.11 15.69 -22.42
N ASN A 28 3.27 14.37 -22.59
CA ASN A 28 4.01 13.77 -23.71
C ASN A 28 3.20 12.78 -24.57
N ALA A 29 1.85 12.83 -24.49
CA ALA A 29 0.87 11.88 -25.03
C ALA A 29 0.67 10.62 -24.15
N PRO A 30 -0.59 10.12 -24.01
CA PRO A 30 -0.89 9.01 -23.11
C PRO A 30 -0.39 7.68 -23.69
N ASP A 31 0.80 7.27 -23.24
CA ASP A 31 1.38 5.97 -23.57
C ASP A 31 0.65 4.84 -22.82
N LYS A 32 0.80 3.59 -23.29
CA LYS A 32 0.29 2.37 -22.64
C LYS A 32 0.66 2.28 -21.15
N PHE A 33 1.76 2.91 -20.75
CA PHE A 33 2.22 3.01 -19.37
C PHE A 33 1.29 3.86 -18.47
N SER A 34 0.76 4.98 -18.99
CA SER A 34 -0.19 5.83 -18.27
C SER A 34 -1.51 5.12 -17.98
N ASN A 35 -2.01 4.33 -18.93
CA ASN A 35 -3.22 3.51 -18.78
C ASN A 35 -3.01 2.36 -17.78
N LEU A 36 -1.82 1.75 -17.76
CA LEU A 36 -1.46 0.72 -16.79
C LEU A 36 -1.42 1.28 -15.35
N LEU A 37 -0.86 2.50 -15.19
CA LEU A 37 -0.83 3.20 -13.90
C LEU A 37 -2.23 3.59 -13.42
N MET A 38 -3.08 4.07 -14.33
CA MET A 38 -4.48 4.36 -14.04
C MET A 38 -5.25 3.10 -13.64
N ALA A 39 -5.10 2.00 -14.38
CA ALA A 39 -5.72 0.72 -14.02
C ALA A 39 -5.24 0.22 -12.64
N SER A 40 -3.95 0.33 -12.33
CA SER A 40 -3.39 0.02 -11.02
C SER A 40 -4.02 0.84 -9.89
N LEU A 41 -4.17 2.16 -10.10
CA LEU A 41 -4.82 3.06 -9.15
C LEU A 41 -6.32 2.76 -8.99
N THR A 42 -7.04 2.38 -10.05
CA THR A 42 -8.49 2.10 -9.95
C THR A 42 -8.77 0.74 -9.32
N PHE A 43 -8.00 -0.30 -9.65
CA PHE A 43 -8.24 -1.66 -9.17
C PHE A 43 -7.65 -1.96 -7.78
N GLY A 44 -6.53 -1.31 -7.42
CA GLY A 44 -5.86 -1.51 -6.13
C GLY A 44 -5.78 -0.25 -5.26
N GLY A 45 -6.01 0.94 -5.83
CA GLY A 45 -5.83 2.20 -5.11
C GLY A 45 -6.90 2.45 -4.04
N ILE A 46 -8.16 2.06 -4.25
CA ILE A 46 -9.20 2.24 -3.22
C ILE A 46 -8.88 1.38 -1.99
N GLN A 47 -8.54 0.10 -2.20
CA GLN A 47 -8.13 -0.82 -1.14
C GLN A 47 -6.90 -0.31 -0.42
N TYR A 48 -5.93 0.23 -1.18
CA TYR A 48 -4.74 0.86 -0.61
C TYR A 48 -5.07 2.11 0.21
N LEU A 49 -5.98 2.98 -0.23
CA LEU A 49 -6.39 4.19 0.51
C LEU A 49 -7.02 3.82 1.87
N PHE A 50 -7.89 2.81 1.91
CA PHE A 50 -8.44 2.30 3.15
C PHE A 50 -7.35 1.73 4.07
N PHE A 51 -6.48 0.89 3.52
CA PHE A 51 -5.33 0.35 4.25
C PHE A 51 -4.44 1.48 4.82
N ALA A 52 -4.10 2.48 4.01
CA ALA A 52 -3.25 3.59 4.40
C ALA A 52 -3.91 4.43 5.51
N ALA A 53 -5.22 4.70 5.41
CA ALA A 53 -5.95 5.41 6.45
C ALA A 53 -5.92 4.66 7.80
N VAL A 54 -6.12 3.34 7.78
CA VAL A 54 -6.04 2.49 8.97
C VAL A 54 -4.61 2.51 9.55
N MET A 55 -3.59 2.36 8.71
CA MET A 55 -2.20 2.38 9.15
C MET A 55 -1.79 3.74 9.73
N VAL A 56 -2.20 4.85 9.12
CA VAL A 56 -1.95 6.22 9.63
C VAL A 56 -2.57 6.42 11.02
N TYR A 57 -3.79 5.92 11.21
CA TYR A 57 -4.48 5.93 12.50
C TYR A 57 -3.71 5.10 13.54
N LEU A 58 -3.38 3.85 13.22
CA LEU A 58 -2.66 2.94 14.12
C LEU A 58 -1.28 3.50 14.52
N ILE A 59 -0.49 3.99 13.56
CA ILE A 59 0.81 4.65 13.83
C ILE A 59 0.66 5.84 14.79
N GLY A 60 -0.46 6.56 14.71
CA GLY A 60 -0.75 7.67 15.62
C GLY A 60 -0.85 7.25 17.09
N ARG A 61 -1.45 6.09 17.32
CA ARG A 61 -1.74 5.56 18.65
C ARG A 61 -0.54 4.90 19.33
N LEU A 62 0.45 4.45 18.57
CA LEU A 62 1.63 3.78 19.13
C LEU A 62 2.54 4.77 19.85
N GLY A 63 3.09 4.35 21.00
CA GLY A 63 3.90 5.21 21.86
C GLY A 63 5.39 5.14 21.53
N SER A 64 5.85 4.07 20.90
CA SER A 64 7.26 3.82 20.65
C SER A 64 7.61 3.61 19.18
N LEU A 65 8.83 3.99 18.81
CA LEU A 65 9.40 3.68 17.50
C LEU A 65 9.43 2.17 17.22
N ARG A 66 9.67 1.35 18.25
CA ARG A 66 9.73 -0.12 18.12
C ARG A 66 8.38 -0.67 17.66
N GLU A 67 7.29 -0.26 18.28
CA GLU A 67 5.94 -0.70 17.90
C GLU A 67 5.61 -0.27 16.47
N ILE A 68 5.96 0.96 16.08
CA ILE A 68 5.72 1.45 14.71
C ILE A 68 6.49 0.64 13.69
N LYS A 69 7.75 0.30 13.98
CA LYS A 69 8.54 -0.58 13.10
C LYS A 69 7.91 -1.95 12.95
N ILE A 70 7.48 -2.57 14.06
CA ILE A 70 6.79 -3.87 14.02
C ILE A 70 5.54 -3.76 13.14
N LEU A 71 4.69 -2.76 13.39
CA LEU A 71 3.47 -2.53 12.62
C LEU A 71 3.79 -2.31 11.13
N PHE A 72 4.82 -1.52 10.82
CA PHE A 72 5.25 -1.26 9.46
C PHE A 72 5.74 -2.53 8.74
N TRP A 73 6.51 -3.39 9.42
CA TRP A 73 6.93 -4.68 8.86
C TRP A 73 5.78 -5.69 8.72
N CYS A 74 4.72 -5.55 9.51
CA CYS A 74 3.48 -6.32 9.32
C CYS A 74 2.57 -5.75 8.22
N SER A 75 2.86 -4.54 7.72
CA SER A 75 1.96 -3.86 6.79
C SER A 75 1.72 -4.59 5.47
N PRO A 76 2.70 -5.30 4.86
CA PRO A 76 2.44 -6.10 3.66
C PRO A 76 1.38 -7.18 3.89
N LEU A 77 1.44 -7.87 5.04
CA LEU A 77 0.46 -8.91 5.40
C LEU A 77 -0.93 -8.32 5.66
N ILE A 78 -0.99 -7.17 6.34
CA ILE A 78 -2.24 -6.45 6.54
C ILE A 78 -2.82 -6.05 5.17
N TYR A 79 -2.00 -5.50 4.27
CA TYR A 79 -2.45 -5.10 2.94
C TYR A 79 -3.00 -6.27 2.12
N ILE A 80 -2.40 -7.48 2.20
CA ILE A 80 -2.91 -8.68 1.52
C ILE A 80 -4.36 -8.97 1.92
N ILE A 81 -4.71 -8.80 3.19
CA ILE A 81 -6.09 -8.98 3.68
C ILE A 81 -7.01 -7.94 3.02
N PHE A 82 -6.63 -6.66 3.02
CA PHE A 82 -7.41 -5.59 2.38
C PHE A 82 -7.58 -5.81 0.86
N ALA A 83 -6.51 -6.19 0.17
CA ALA A 83 -6.51 -6.44 -1.26
C ALA A 83 -7.42 -7.64 -1.62
N THR A 84 -7.32 -8.73 -0.85
CA THR A 84 -8.14 -9.94 -1.07
C THR A 84 -9.62 -9.66 -0.82
N ILE A 85 -9.96 -9.03 0.31
CA ILE A 85 -11.35 -8.66 0.61
C ILE A 85 -11.88 -7.69 -0.45
N GLY A 86 -11.10 -6.66 -0.79
CA GLY A 86 -11.51 -5.69 -1.79
C GLY A 86 -11.71 -6.29 -3.17
N TRP A 87 -10.92 -7.31 -3.54
CA TRP A 87 -11.10 -8.05 -4.78
C TRP A 87 -12.44 -8.79 -4.81
N HIS A 88 -12.77 -9.55 -3.75
CA HIS A 88 -14.04 -10.28 -3.70
C HIS A 88 -15.26 -9.36 -3.69
N VAL A 89 -15.18 -8.23 -2.97
CA VAL A 89 -16.25 -7.23 -2.97
C VAL A 89 -16.42 -6.64 -4.37
N PHE A 90 -15.31 -6.32 -5.06
CA PHE A 90 -15.35 -5.79 -6.41
C PHE A 90 -15.90 -6.80 -7.42
N ASP A 91 -15.44 -8.05 -7.37
CA ASP A 91 -15.87 -9.13 -8.28
C ASP A 91 -17.37 -9.43 -8.11
N ALA A 92 -17.84 -9.55 -6.87
CA ALA A 92 -19.25 -9.74 -6.58
C ALA A 92 -20.12 -8.56 -7.06
N TRP A 93 -19.64 -7.33 -6.89
CA TRP A 93 -20.34 -6.13 -7.33
C TRP A 93 -20.39 -5.99 -8.86
N MET A 94 -19.23 -6.12 -9.52
CA MET A 94 -19.09 -5.86 -10.95
C MET A 94 -19.82 -6.91 -11.81
N TYR A 95 -19.80 -8.17 -11.40
CA TYR A 95 -20.38 -9.27 -12.17
C TYR A 95 -21.76 -9.70 -11.66
N LEU A 96 -22.30 -9.02 -10.64
CA LEU A 96 -23.55 -9.39 -9.95
C LEU A 96 -23.59 -10.88 -9.57
N LYS A 97 -22.42 -11.50 -9.38
CA LYS A 97 -22.31 -12.91 -9.03
C LYS A 97 -22.77 -13.08 -7.60
N SER A 98 -23.73 -13.97 -7.41
CA SER A 98 -24.06 -14.42 -6.07
C SER A 98 -22.83 -15.07 -5.45
N MET A 99 -22.47 -14.69 -4.22
CA MET A 99 -21.37 -15.31 -3.44
C MET A 99 -21.50 -16.84 -3.35
N LYS A 100 -22.70 -17.39 -3.59
CA LYS A 100 -22.98 -18.83 -3.65
C LYS A 100 -22.43 -19.55 -4.89
N GLN A 101 -21.98 -18.81 -5.91
CA GLN A 101 -21.43 -19.35 -7.17
C GLN A 101 -19.90 -19.18 -7.27
N MET A 102 -19.24 -18.67 -6.23
CA MET A 102 -17.78 -18.56 -6.23
C MET A 102 -17.16 -19.94 -6.14
N SER A 103 -16.34 -20.28 -7.14
CA SER A 103 -15.53 -21.49 -7.13
C SER A 103 -14.37 -21.35 -6.13
N VAL A 104 -13.74 -22.47 -5.79
CA VAL A 104 -12.53 -22.47 -4.96
C VAL A 104 -11.42 -21.64 -5.61
N ASP A 105 -11.29 -21.70 -6.93
CA ASP A 105 -10.29 -20.94 -7.69
C ASP A 105 -10.55 -19.43 -7.64
N ASP A 106 -11.82 -19.01 -7.66
CA ASP A 106 -12.21 -17.60 -7.52
C ASP A 106 -11.80 -17.01 -6.16
N VAL A 107 -11.72 -17.85 -5.12
CA VAL A 107 -11.33 -17.45 -3.76
C VAL A 107 -9.81 -17.54 -3.57
N PHE A 108 -9.21 -18.67 -3.93
CA PHE A 108 -7.79 -18.92 -3.67
C PHE A 108 -6.87 -18.22 -4.67
N GLY A 109 -7.29 -18.02 -5.92
CA GLY A 109 -6.49 -17.36 -6.95
C GLY A 109 -6.04 -15.97 -6.53
N PRO A 110 -6.96 -15.05 -6.19
CA PRO A 110 -6.62 -13.71 -5.71
C PRO A 110 -5.77 -13.73 -4.44
N LEU A 111 -6.11 -14.59 -3.46
CA LEU A 111 -5.35 -14.72 -2.23
C LEU A 111 -3.89 -15.13 -2.50
N LEU A 112 -3.66 -16.13 -3.36
CA LEU A 112 -2.32 -16.56 -3.74
C LEU A 112 -1.57 -15.48 -4.50
N PHE A 113 -2.21 -14.83 -5.47
CA PHE A 113 -1.62 -13.75 -6.24
C PHE A 113 -1.17 -12.60 -5.33
N PHE A 114 -2.05 -12.10 -4.47
CA PHE A 114 -1.71 -11.04 -3.52
C PHE A 114 -0.70 -11.51 -2.48
N SER A 115 -0.76 -12.76 -2.02
CA SER A 115 0.22 -13.28 -1.06
C SER A 115 1.63 -13.29 -1.65
N ILE A 116 1.81 -13.75 -2.88
CA ILE A 116 3.13 -13.81 -3.54
C ILE A 116 3.61 -12.40 -3.88
N PHE A 117 2.84 -11.66 -4.69
CA PHE A 117 3.28 -10.36 -5.20
C PHE A 117 3.20 -9.26 -4.14
N GLY A 118 2.17 -9.27 -3.30
CA GLY A 118 2.01 -8.33 -2.19
C GLY A 118 3.08 -8.50 -1.12
N SER A 119 3.49 -9.73 -0.82
CA SER A 119 4.64 -9.94 0.08
C SER A 119 5.93 -9.49 -0.58
N LEU A 120 6.21 -9.93 -1.80
CA LEU A 120 7.45 -9.61 -2.51
C LEU A 120 7.66 -8.09 -2.62
N PHE A 121 6.71 -7.38 -3.23
CA PHE A 121 6.83 -5.95 -3.45
C PHE A 121 6.62 -5.15 -2.15
N GLY A 122 5.73 -5.62 -1.26
CA GLY A 122 5.49 -4.97 0.02
C GLY A 122 6.73 -4.98 0.92
N TYR A 123 7.43 -6.11 1.03
CA TYR A 123 8.66 -6.20 1.82
C TYR A 123 9.85 -5.47 1.20
N ILE A 124 9.98 -5.48 -0.14
CA ILE A 124 10.96 -4.64 -0.84
C ILE A 124 10.70 -3.16 -0.52
N TYR A 125 9.45 -2.74 -0.55
CA TYR A 125 9.07 -1.38 -0.20
C TYR A 125 9.39 -1.07 1.28
N CYS A 126 9.09 -1.97 2.21
CA CYS A 126 9.46 -1.81 3.61
C CYS A 126 10.97 -1.64 3.81
N LEU A 127 11.78 -2.45 3.11
CA LEU A 127 13.25 -2.33 3.13
C LEU A 127 13.72 -0.96 2.65
N ILE A 128 13.18 -0.46 1.53
CA ILE A 128 13.53 0.85 0.97
C ILE A 128 13.21 1.97 1.97
N ILE A 129 12.00 1.96 2.54
CA ILE A 129 11.58 2.99 3.50
C ILE A 129 12.42 2.93 4.79
N GLU A 130 12.74 1.74 5.28
CA GLU A 130 13.58 1.58 6.47
C GLU A 130 15.01 2.06 6.19
N MET A 131 15.57 1.80 5.01
CA MET A 131 16.87 2.34 4.62
C MET A 131 16.84 3.89 4.59
N LEU A 132 15.81 4.47 3.97
CA LEU A 132 15.63 5.92 3.95
C LEU A 132 15.47 6.48 5.37
N PHE A 133 14.70 5.81 6.24
CA PHE A 133 14.55 6.22 7.64
C PHE A 133 15.90 6.32 8.35
N GLN A 134 16.78 5.33 8.18
CA GLN A 134 18.11 5.33 8.80
C GLN A 134 18.98 6.47 8.26
N ILE A 135 18.93 6.73 6.94
CA ILE A 135 19.65 7.85 6.31
C ILE A 135 19.16 9.19 6.89
N PHE A 136 17.84 9.42 6.91
CA PHE A 136 17.27 10.66 7.45
C PHE A 136 17.56 10.84 8.95
N LYS A 137 17.55 9.74 9.72
CA LYS A 137 17.91 9.75 11.13
C LYS A 137 19.37 10.12 11.34
N ALA A 138 20.29 9.56 10.56
CA ALA A 138 21.73 9.83 10.66
C ALA A 138 22.08 11.30 10.39
N HIS A 139 21.34 11.95 9.49
CA HIS A 139 21.53 13.37 9.13
C HIS A 139 20.73 14.34 10.03
N GLY A 140 20.16 13.87 11.14
CA GLY A 140 19.38 14.72 12.06
C GLY A 140 18.01 15.18 11.51
N GLY A 141 17.56 14.63 10.38
CA GLY A 141 16.24 14.94 9.81
C GLY A 141 15.07 14.41 10.66
N ILE A 142 15.35 13.44 11.56
CA ILE A 142 14.37 12.86 12.48
C ILE A 142 14.67 13.29 13.91
N ALA A 143 13.79 14.11 14.48
CA ALA A 143 13.82 14.49 15.89
C ALA A 143 13.43 13.27 16.74
N LYS A 144 14.11 13.08 17.87
CA LYS A 144 13.61 12.18 18.93
C LYS A 144 12.34 12.81 19.48
N ASP A 145 11.17 12.17 19.32
CA ASP A 145 10.00 12.55 20.10
C ASP A 145 10.40 12.36 21.58
N SER A 146 10.39 13.48 22.30
CA SER A 146 10.57 13.58 23.75
C SER A 146 9.36 13.03 24.49
#